data_AF-A0A1Q7RAR9-F1
#
_entry.id   AF-A0A1Q7RAR9-F1
#
_cell.length_a   1.000
_cell.length_b   1.000
_cell.length_c   1.000
_cell.angle_alpha   90.00
_cell.angle_beta   90.00
_cell.angle_gamma   90.00
#
_symmetry.space_group_name_H-M   'P 1'
#
loop_
_entity.id
_entity.type
_entity.pdbx_description
1 polymer ?
#
loop_
_entity_poly.entity_id
_entity_poly.type
_entity_poly.pdbx_seq_one_letter_code
_entity_poly.pdbx_strand_id
1 'polypeptide(L)'
;MVERILASDQQVYGVNTGFGLLKDIRVPRDRLDVLQLNLIRSHCAGLGDPLPPEATRALMLLRAHVLARGHSGVRPLVVETLLDHLNADLLPIVPEQGSLGASGDLAPLSHVALALLGEGEVVLRGVRMRAQAALETTGLAPLRLGPKEGLALINGTQFITAVGVLALLQAEELAAVADVAGALSLEALKGSHRAFDARLQALRPHPGQVDSAANLRALLDDSEIARSHEECGRVQDAYSLRCMPQVHGSAREGIRFARSILEVEVDAVTDNPIVFPDGGDLLSGGNFHGETPALALDLLAIASASLASISERRVDRLMNPALSGLPPFLTRDPGVHSGLMMAHVTAASLVSENKILCHPASVDSIPTEANQEDHVSMGPIA
;
A
#
# COMPACT_ATOMS: atom_id res chain seq x y z
N MET A 1 8.49 29.07 14.63
CA MET A 1 7.30 29.10 15.52
C MET A 1 7.49 28.28 16.79
N VAL A 2 7.93 27.03 16.69
CA VAL A 2 8.25 26.17 17.85
C VAL A 2 9.16 26.88 18.86
N GLU A 3 10.20 27.56 18.40
CA GLU A 3 11.08 28.37 19.27
C GLU A 3 10.34 29.47 20.06
N ARG A 4 9.34 30.13 19.45
CA ARG A 4 8.52 31.15 20.13
C ARG A 4 7.65 30.52 21.21
N ILE A 5 7.05 29.37 20.93
CA ILE A 5 6.24 28.61 21.90
C ILE A 5 7.12 28.19 23.07
N LEU A 6 8.31 27.67 22.79
CA LEU A 6 9.25 27.27 23.82
C LEU A 6 9.62 28.44 24.71
N ALA A 7 9.75 29.66 24.16
CA ALA A 7 10.03 30.88 24.91
C ALA A 7 8.84 31.36 25.78
N SER A 8 7.62 30.87 25.52
CA SER A 8 6.40 31.20 26.26
C SER A 8 6.09 30.21 27.41
N ASP A 9 5.02 30.48 28.16
CA ASP A 9 4.46 29.56 29.17
C ASP A 9 3.37 28.62 28.65
N GLN A 10 3.08 28.66 27.36
CA GLN A 10 2.08 27.79 26.74
C GLN A 10 2.52 26.33 26.80
N GLN A 11 1.61 25.44 27.22
CA GLN A 11 1.80 24.00 27.14
C GLN A 11 1.33 23.49 25.78
N VAL A 12 2.19 22.74 25.09
CA VAL A 12 1.93 22.25 23.75
C VAL A 12 2.41 20.80 23.62
N TYR A 13 1.47 19.94 23.19
CA TYR A 13 1.68 18.51 22.97
C TYR A 13 2.91 18.23 22.10
N GLY A 14 3.80 17.37 22.60
CA GLY A 14 5.03 16.95 21.92
C GLY A 14 6.11 18.02 21.74
N VAL A 15 5.84 19.28 22.11
CA VAL A 15 6.81 20.39 22.11
C VAL A 15 7.43 20.57 23.49
N ASN A 16 6.61 20.70 24.53
CA ASN A 16 7.06 20.85 25.92
C ASN A 16 6.22 20.05 26.94
N THR A 17 5.43 19.08 26.47
CA THR A 17 4.75 18.08 27.30
C THR A 17 5.07 16.65 26.85
N GLY A 18 4.64 15.65 27.62
CA GLY A 18 4.77 14.24 27.26
C GLY A 18 3.83 13.77 26.13
N PHE A 19 3.79 12.46 25.90
CA PHE A 19 3.02 11.82 24.82
C PHE A 19 1.95 10.88 25.38
N GLY A 20 0.93 10.58 24.59
CA GLY A 20 -0.17 9.70 24.98
C GLY A 20 -0.83 10.11 26.30
N LEU A 21 -0.92 9.18 27.24
CA LEU A 21 -1.41 9.41 28.60
C LEU A 21 -0.66 10.52 29.36
N LEU A 22 0.60 10.81 28.98
CA LEU A 22 1.45 11.81 29.64
C LEU A 22 1.35 13.21 29.02
N LYS A 23 0.37 13.45 28.13
CA LYS A 23 0.19 14.71 27.38
C LYS A 23 0.05 15.97 28.25
N ASP A 24 -0.42 15.83 29.49
CA ASP A 24 -0.65 16.94 30.43
C ASP A 24 0.56 17.21 31.35
N ILE A 25 1.67 16.47 31.21
CA ILE A 25 2.87 16.62 32.03
C ILE A 25 3.90 17.51 31.32
N ARG A 26 4.20 18.69 31.89
CA ARG A 26 5.22 19.62 31.34
C ARG A 26 6.63 19.06 31.51
N VAL A 27 7.44 19.18 30.46
CA VAL A 27 8.84 18.73 30.42
C VAL A 27 9.78 19.93 30.51
N PRO A 28 10.80 19.90 31.40
CA PRO A 28 11.82 20.95 31.49
C PRO A 28 12.58 21.16 30.17
N ARG A 29 12.93 22.40 29.84
CA ARG A 29 13.58 22.76 28.57
C ARG A 29 14.91 22.03 28.34
N ASP A 30 15.70 21.83 29.38
CA ASP A 30 16.99 21.12 29.36
C ASP A 30 16.84 19.60 29.17
N ARG A 31 15.61 19.08 29.18
CA ARG A 31 15.29 17.66 29.00
C ARG A 31 14.59 17.36 27.68
N LEU A 32 14.30 18.37 26.85
CA LEU A 32 13.54 18.18 25.62
C LEU A 32 14.27 17.29 24.61
N ASP A 33 15.58 17.47 24.42
CA ASP A 33 16.34 16.62 23.49
C ASP A 33 16.34 15.15 23.94
N VAL A 34 16.46 14.92 25.26
CA VAL A 34 16.38 13.58 25.87
C VAL A 34 14.99 12.98 25.70
N LEU A 35 13.94 13.79 25.81
CA LEU A 35 12.56 13.37 25.57
C LEU A 35 12.38 12.86 24.13
N GLN A 36 12.88 13.62 23.13
CA GLN A 36 12.74 13.22 21.72
C GLN A 36 13.52 11.94 21.42
N LEU A 37 14.75 11.80 21.94
CA LEU A 37 15.53 10.57 21.79
C LEU A 37 14.85 9.36 22.43
N ASN A 38 14.35 9.52 23.66
CA ASN A 38 13.69 8.43 24.37
C ASN A 38 12.37 8.04 23.71
N LEU A 39 11.63 9.01 23.14
CA LEU A 39 10.45 8.75 22.32
C LEU A 39 10.79 7.79 21.18
N ILE A 40 11.79 8.13 20.35
CA ILE A 40 12.16 7.28 19.21
C ILE A 40 12.52 5.87 19.68
N ARG A 41 13.37 5.75 20.71
CA ARG A 41 13.81 4.45 21.23
C ARG A 41 12.66 3.61 21.79
N SER A 42 11.75 4.20 22.56
CA SER A 42 10.63 3.46 23.15
C SER A 42 9.61 3.02 22.10
N HIS A 43 9.48 3.77 21.00
CA HIS A 43 8.53 3.50 19.92
C HIS A 43 9.10 2.58 18.84
N CYS A 44 10.40 2.25 18.87
CA CYS A 44 10.99 1.19 18.03
C CYS A 44 10.55 -0.22 18.48
N ALA A 45 9.25 -0.47 18.45
CA ALA A 45 8.60 -1.69 18.93
C ALA A 45 8.03 -2.55 17.78
N GLY A 46 8.38 -2.24 16.52
CA GLY A 46 7.98 -3.02 15.35
C GLY A 46 8.62 -4.41 15.31
N LEU A 47 7.92 -5.38 14.73
CA LEU A 47 8.31 -6.79 14.60
C LEU A 47 8.04 -7.31 13.17
N GLY A 48 8.40 -8.58 12.92
CA GLY A 48 8.19 -9.23 11.62
C GLY A 48 9.37 -9.06 10.66
N ASP A 49 9.14 -9.42 9.42
CA ASP A 49 10.16 -9.31 8.38
C ASP A 49 10.42 -7.83 8.03
N PRO A 50 11.65 -7.49 7.58
CA PRO A 50 11.92 -6.15 7.08
C PRO A 50 11.08 -5.83 5.84
N LEU A 51 10.58 -4.59 5.78
CA LEU A 51 10.01 -4.04 4.56
C LEU A 51 10.98 -4.22 3.38
N PRO A 52 10.46 -4.49 2.17
CA PRO A 52 11.28 -4.51 0.98
C PRO A 52 11.89 -3.12 0.71
N PRO A 53 13.07 -3.03 0.08
CA PRO A 53 13.79 -1.76 -0.11
C PRO A 53 12.95 -0.65 -0.74
N GLU A 54 12.10 -0.97 -1.72
CA GLU A 54 11.19 -0.03 -2.38
C GLU A 54 10.16 0.57 -1.43
N ALA A 55 9.60 -0.22 -0.50
CA ALA A 55 8.66 0.25 0.51
C ALA A 55 9.35 1.16 1.52
N THR A 56 10.56 0.80 1.95
CA THR A 56 11.37 1.65 2.84
C THR A 56 11.73 2.98 2.17
N ARG A 57 12.07 2.98 0.87
CA ARG A 57 12.31 4.22 0.13
C ARG A 57 11.06 5.08 0.03
N ALA A 58 9.92 4.48 -0.32
CA ALA A 58 8.65 5.19 -0.41
C ALA A 58 8.28 5.82 0.94
N LEU A 59 8.42 5.07 2.04
CA LEU A 59 8.18 5.54 3.41
C LEU A 59 9.04 6.77 3.75
N MET A 60 10.35 6.68 3.52
CA MET A 60 11.27 7.80 3.77
C MET A 60 10.95 9.02 2.91
N LEU A 61 10.65 8.80 1.62
CA LEU A 61 10.34 9.87 0.67
C LEU A 61 9.04 10.58 1.04
N LEU A 62 7.98 9.83 1.35
CA LEU A 62 6.70 10.40 1.77
C LEU A 62 6.84 11.14 3.10
N ARG A 63 7.65 10.64 4.05
CA ARG A 63 7.91 11.36 5.30
C ARG A 63 8.65 12.66 5.03
N ALA A 64 9.68 12.65 4.19
CA ALA A 64 10.39 13.86 3.78
C ALA A 64 9.44 14.86 3.09
N HIS A 65 8.56 14.39 2.20
CA HIS A 65 7.56 15.21 1.53
C HIS A 65 6.64 15.92 2.52
N VAL A 66 6.00 15.18 3.43
CA VAL A 66 5.05 15.75 4.40
C VAL A 66 5.71 16.76 5.32
N LEU A 67 6.94 16.49 5.78
CA LEU A 67 7.71 17.43 6.58
C LEU A 67 8.04 18.72 5.80
N ALA A 68 8.37 18.59 4.50
CA ALA A 68 8.69 19.71 3.62
C ALA A 68 7.50 20.64 3.35
N ARG A 69 6.27 20.19 3.60
CA ARG A 69 5.06 21.04 3.52
C ARG A 69 5.05 22.17 4.55
N GLY A 70 5.94 22.14 5.55
CA GLY A 70 6.18 23.27 6.47
C GLY A 70 5.21 23.37 7.65
N HIS A 71 4.30 22.40 7.78
CA HIS A 71 3.27 22.36 8.83
C HIS A 71 3.67 21.52 10.05
N SER A 72 4.81 20.81 9.99
CA SER A 72 5.31 19.98 11.09
C SER A 72 6.22 20.70 12.08
N GLY A 73 6.72 21.90 11.73
CA GLY A 73 7.57 22.70 12.61
C GLY A 73 8.98 22.13 12.84
N VAL A 74 9.48 21.26 11.96
CA VAL A 74 10.84 20.71 11.99
C VAL A 74 11.84 21.64 11.30
N ARG A 75 13.14 21.47 11.58
CA ARG A 75 14.20 22.16 10.82
C ARG A 75 14.33 21.56 9.41
N PRO A 76 14.72 22.35 8.39
CA PRO A 76 15.04 21.84 7.05
C PRO A 76 16.06 20.70 7.07
N LEU A 77 17.02 20.76 7.99
CA LEU A 77 18.02 19.71 8.22
C LEU A 77 17.41 18.30 8.36
N VAL A 78 16.24 18.17 8.99
CA VAL A 78 15.58 16.86 9.18
C VAL A 78 15.15 16.28 7.82
N VAL A 79 14.59 17.12 6.95
CA VAL A 79 14.18 16.74 5.59
C VAL A 79 15.42 16.42 4.76
N GLU A 80 16.44 17.29 4.82
CA GLU A 80 17.71 17.08 4.11
C GLU A 80 18.37 15.76 4.50
N THR A 81 18.40 15.42 5.79
CA THR A 81 18.98 14.15 6.26
C THR A 81 18.22 12.92 5.74
N LEU A 82 16.89 12.96 5.68
CA LEU A 82 16.09 11.89 5.05
C LEU A 82 16.46 11.72 3.57
N LEU A 83 16.58 12.84 2.85
CA LEU A 83 16.95 12.84 1.43
C LEU A 83 18.40 12.38 1.22
N ASP A 84 19.32 12.76 2.09
CA ASP A 84 20.72 12.32 2.04
C ASP A 84 20.85 10.81 2.22
N HIS A 85 20.10 10.22 3.16
CA HIS A 85 20.05 8.77 3.33
C HIS A 85 19.49 8.08 2.07
N LEU A 86 18.40 8.60 1.50
CA LEU A 86 17.84 8.08 0.25
C LEU A 86 18.85 8.15 -0.91
N ASN A 87 19.52 9.29 -1.07
CA ASN A 87 20.52 9.52 -2.12
C ASN A 87 21.77 8.63 -1.96
N ALA A 88 22.14 8.31 -0.72
CA ALA A 88 23.25 7.42 -0.41
C ALA A 88 22.93 5.93 -0.60
N ASP A 89 21.66 5.59 -0.84
CA ASP A 89 21.13 4.23 -0.75
C ASP A 89 21.36 3.59 0.63
N LEU A 90 21.06 4.36 1.67
CA LEU A 90 21.19 4.01 3.07
C LEU A 90 19.79 3.84 3.67
N LEU A 91 19.29 2.60 3.70
CA LEU A 91 17.92 2.30 4.06
C LEU A 91 17.81 1.71 5.48
N PRO A 92 16.95 2.21 6.37
CA PRO A 92 16.69 1.59 7.66
C PRO A 92 16.08 0.18 7.51
N ILE A 93 16.39 -0.71 8.45
CA ILE A 93 15.61 -1.94 8.64
C ILE A 93 14.31 -1.56 9.34
N VAL A 94 13.20 -1.55 8.61
CA VAL A 94 11.87 -1.24 9.12
C VAL A 94 11.05 -2.53 9.17
N PRO A 95 10.67 -3.05 10.34
CA PRO A 95 9.82 -4.23 10.44
C PRO A 95 8.39 -3.95 9.93
N GLU A 96 7.75 -4.95 9.33
CA GLU A 96 6.43 -4.81 8.69
C GLU A 96 5.24 -4.76 9.67
N GLN A 97 5.42 -5.16 10.94
CA GLN A 97 4.35 -5.22 11.95
C GLN A 97 4.54 -4.23 13.09
N GLY A 98 3.44 -3.82 13.72
CA GLY A 98 3.42 -3.05 14.98
C GLY A 98 2.80 -1.67 14.90
N SER A 99 2.37 -1.22 13.71
CA SER A 99 1.51 -0.02 13.59
C SER A 99 0.03 -0.40 13.70
N LEU A 100 -0.76 0.47 14.32
CA LEU A 100 -2.22 0.38 14.39
C LEU A 100 -2.93 1.35 13.43
N GLY A 101 -2.17 2.22 12.74
CA GLY A 101 -2.73 3.31 11.94
C GLY A 101 -3.58 4.30 12.77
N ALA A 102 -3.19 4.52 14.03
CA ALA A 102 -3.97 5.21 15.07
C ALA A 102 -3.55 6.67 15.26
N SER A 103 -2.33 6.85 15.79
CA SER A 103 -1.64 8.11 16.12
C SER A 103 -0.48 8.38 15.14
N GLY A 104 -0.60 7.79 13.95
CA GLY A 104 0.44 7.62 12.96
C GLY A 104 1.07 6.24 13.01
N ASP A 105 1.95 5.99 12.04
CA ASP A 105 2.73 4.77 11.90
C ASP A 105 3.95 4.78 12.81
N LEU A 106 3.69 4.94 14.12
CA LEU A 106 4.67 5.24 15.15
C LEU A 106 5.83 4.25 15.13
N ALA A 107 5.55 2.95 15.17
CA ALA A 107 6.59 1.94 15.26
C ALA A 107 7.48 1.86 14.01
N PRO A 108 6.93 1.72 12.79
CA PRO A 108 7.73 1.72 11.56
C PRO A 108 8.53 3.01 11.36
N LEU A 109 7.92 4.18 11.56
CA LEU A 109 8.62 5.45 11.40
C LEU A 109 9.66 5.70 12.50
N SER A 110 9.51 5.11 13.68
CA SER A 110 10.53 5.16 14.72
C SER A 110 11.80 4.41 14.32
N HIS A 111 11.68 3.27 13.61
CA HIS A 111 12.85 2.57 13.07
C HIS A 111 13.57 3.40 11.99
N VAL A 112 12.82 4.14 11.17
CA VAL A 112 13.40 5.13 10.25
C VAL A 112 14.16 6.20 11.03
N ALA A 113 13.49 6.84 11.99
CA ALA A 113 14.08 7.90 12.80
C ALA A 113 15.34 7.41 13.54
N LEU A 114 15.31 6.22 14.14
CA LEU A 114 16.42 5.62 14.88
C LEU A 114 17.68 5.50 14.02
N ALA A 115 17.54 5.11 12.76
CA ALA A 115 18.64 5.05 11.80
C ALA A 115 19.26 6.42 11.53
N LEU A 116 18.44 7.48 11.41
CA LEU A 116 18.92 8.85 11.23
C LEU A 116 19.75 9.32 12.44
N LEU A 117 19.48 8.79 13.64
CA LEU A 117 20.26 9.06 14.86
C LEU A 117 21.58 8.27 14.92
N GLY A 118 21.85 7.39 13.96
CA GLY A 118 22.99 6.46 13.97
C GLY A 118 22.77 5.18 14.78
N GLU A 119 21.52 4.92 15.20
CA GLU A 119 21.15 3.74 15.98
C GLU A 119 20.38 2.71 15.13
N GLY A 120 20.21 1.49 15.64
CA GLY A 120 19.56 0.42 14.86
C GLY A 120 20.41 -0.13 13.71
N GLU A 121 19.76 -0.76 12.74
CA GLU A 121 20.39 -1.41 11.59
C GLU A 121 19.85 -0.82 10.28
N VAL A 122 20.71 -0.87 9.27
CA VAL A 122 20.45 -0.31 7.93
C VAL A 122 20.99 -1.26 6.87
N VAL A 123 20.49 -1.13 5.65
CA VAL A 123 21.05 -1.69 4.44
C VAL A 123 21.71 -0.56 3.65
N LEU A 124 23.03 -0.61 3.50
CA LEU A 124 23.77 0.29 2.63
C LEU A 124 24.10 -0.45 1.33
N ARG A 125 23.47 -0.06 0.22
CA ARG A 125 23.73 -0.66 -1.11
C ARG A 125 23.67 -2.19 -1.12
N GLY A 126 22.66 -2.74 -0.46
CA GLY A 126 22.43 -4.19 -0.35
C GLY A 126 23.16 -4.89 0.81
N VAL A 127 23.99 -4.18 1.58
CA VAL A 127 24.72 -4.76 2.73
C VAL A 127 24.13 -4.30 4.05
N ARG A 128 23.58 -5.24 4.84
CA ARG A 128 23.08 -4.96 6.20
C ARG A 128 24.23 -4.69 7.16
N MET A 129 24.12 -3.61 7.94
CA MET A 129 25.11 -3.22 8.94
C MET A 129 24.50 -2.31 10.01
N ARG A 130 25.29 -1.97 11.04
CA ARG A 130 24.90 -0.98 12.04
C ARG A 130 24.84 0.42 11.45
N ALA A 131 23.79 1.18 11.79
CA ALA A 131 23.57 2.54 11.28
C ALA A 131 24.79 3.45 11.49
N GLN A 132 25.38 3.46 12.69
CA GLN A 132 26.61 4.22 12.99
C GLN A 132 27.76 3.93 12.00
N ALA A 133 28.03 2.66 11.70
CA ALA A 133 29.10 2.28 10.78
C ALA A 133 28.79 2.71 9.33
N ALA A 134 27.52 2.68 8.95
CA ALA A 134 27.08 3.14 7.63
C ALA A 134 27.19 4.66 7.48
N LEU A 135 26.86 5.42 8.53
CA LEU A 135 27.06 6.88 8.58
C LEU A 135 28.54 7.23 8.43
N GLU A 136 29.42 6.54 9.16
CA GLU A 136 30.88 6.71 9.01
C GLU A 136 31.36 6.38 7.58
N THR A 137 30.81 5.33 6.98
CA THR A 137 31.14 4.91 5.60
C THR A 137 30.68 5.93 4.56
N THR A 138 29.52 6.55 4.77
CA THR A 138 28.92 7.51 3.82
C THR A 138 29.38 8.95 4.06
N GLY A 139 30.01 9.23 5.22
CA GLY A 139 30.38 10.58 5.64
C GLY A 139 29.19 11.42 6.14
N LEU A 140 28.02 10.81 6.32
CA LEU A 140 26.83 11.47 6.86
C LEU A 140 26.95 11.61 8.39
N ALA A 141 26.46 12.72 8.93
CA ALA A 141 26.42 12.94 10.37
C ALA A 141 25.10 12.41 10.97
N PRO A 142 25.13 11.85 12.20
CA PRO A 142 23.90 11.47 12.89
C PRO A 142 23.06 12.71 13.24
N LEU A 143 21.75 12.61 13.01
CA LEU A 143 20.79 13.67 13.32
C LEU A 143 20.67 13.85 14.84
N ARG A 144 20.75 15.09 15.30
CA ARG A 144 20.40 15.47 16.67
C ARG A 144 19.04 16.12 16.67
N LEU A 145 18.05 15.50 17.33
CA LEU A 145 16.68 16.00 17.38
C LEU A 145 16.57 17.24 18.26
N GLY A 146 15.85 18.24 17.76
CA GLY A 146 15.34 19.36 18.54
C GLY A 146 13.89 19.14 18.97
N PRO A 147 13.30 20.10 19.68
CA PRO A 147 11.93 20.01 20.18
C PRO A 147 10.91 19.72 19.05
N LYS A 148 9.93 18.85 19.34
CA LYS A 148 8.92 18.31 18.40
C LYS A 148 9.44 17.37 17.30
N GLU A 149 10.72 17.40 16.95
CA GLU A 149 11.20 16.70 15.76
C GLU A 149 11.12 15.17 15.85
N GLY A 150 11.25 14.60 17.05
CA GLY A 150 11.04 13.16 17.24
C GLY A 150 9.60 12.76 16.95
N LEU A 151 8.63 13.49 17.52
CA LEU A 151 7.22 13.26 17.24
C LEU A 151 6.89 13.49 15.76
N ALA A 152 7.38 14.59 15.20
CA ALA A 152 7.16 14.92 13.80
C ALA A 152 7.85 13.92 12.85
N LEU A 153 8.81 13.10 13.27
CA LEU A 153 9.34 12.04 12.40
C LEU A 153 8.43 10.81 12.37
N ILE A 154 7.65 10.59 13.44
CA ILE A 154 6.93 9.31 13.65
C ILE A 154 5.41 9.43 13.57
N ASN A 155 4.88 10.65 13.60
CA ASN A 155 3.44 10.90 13.59
C ASN A 155 2.93 11.19 12.16
N GLY A 156 2.24 10.20 11.57
CA GLY A 156 1.56 10.30 10.28
C GLY A 156 1.33 8.94 9.61
N THR A 157 0.64 8.91 8.48
CA THR A 157 0.14 7.69 7.80
C THR A 157 1.07 7.17 6.70
N GLN A 158 2.36 7.52 6.74
CA GLN A 158 3.28 7.28 5.62
C GLN A 158 3.63 5.81 5.41
N PHE A 159 3.53 4.94 6.41
CA PHE A 159 3.75 3.50 6.21
C PHE A 159 2.57 2.89 5.47
N ILE A 160 1.34 3.18 5.92
CA ILE A 160 0.11 2.77 5.24
C ILE A 160 0.14 3.26 3.79
N THR A 161 0.47 4.53 3.60
CA THR A 161 0.50 5.16 2.27
C THR A 161 1.61 4.57 1.39
N ALA A 162 2.81 4.34 1.93
CA ALA A 162 3.94 3.79 1.17
C ALA A 162 3.65 2.37 0.66
N VAL A 163 3.19 1.49 1.55
CA VAL A 163 2.82 0.11 1.19
C VAL A 163 1.61 0.11 0.26
N GLY A 164 0.60 0.91 0.59
CA GLY A 164 -0.63 1.03 -0.18
C GLY A 164 -0.43 1.54 -1.61
N VAL A 165 0.45 2.53 -1.83
CA VAL A 165 0.79 3.02 -3.17
C VAL A 165 1.49 1.95 -4.00
N LEU A 166 2.41 1.18 -3.41
CA LEU A 166 3.06 0.07 -4.12
C LEU A 166 2.06 -1.04 -4.49
N ALA A 167 1.19 -1.40 -3.56
CA ALA A 167 0.11 -2.37 -3.80
C ALA A 167 -0.86 -1.89 -4.89
N LEU A 168 -1.22 -0.60 -4.88
CA LEU A 168 -2.05 0.03 -5.91
C LEU A 168 -1.42 -0.10 -7.29
N LEU A 169 -0.14 0.27 -7.45
CA LEU A 169 0.56 0.19 -8.73
C LEU A 169 0.63 -1.26 -9.24
N GLN A 170 0.86 -2.23 -8.34
CA GLN A 170 0.82 -3.65 -8.67
C GLN A 170 -0.58 -4.10 -9.09
N ALA A 171 -1.64 -3.60 -8.45
CA ALA A 171 -3.02 -3.93 -8.80
C ALA A 171 -3.42 -3.37 -10.17
N GLU A 172 -2.93 -2.19 -10.54
CA GLU A 172 -3.10 -1.62 -11.89
C GLU A 172 -2.44 -2.47 -12.96
N GLU A 173 -1.21 -2.91 -12.72
CA GLU A 173 -0.51 -3.85 -13.61
C GLU A 173 -1.27 -5.19 -13.70
N LEU A 174 -1.71 -5.73 -12.56
CA LEU A 174 -2.49 -6.96 -12.49
C LEU A 174 -3.79 -6.84 -13.31
N ALA A 175 -4.46 -5.69 -13.25
CA ALA A 175 -5.67 -5.44 -14.03
C ALA A 175 -5.38 -5.52 -15.54
N ALA A 176 -4.28 -4.94 -16.02
CA ALA A 176 -3.86 -5.03 -17.42
C ALA A 176 -3.50 -6.47 -17.81
N VAL A 177 -2.71 -7.16 -16.98
CA VAL A 177 -2.34 -8.57 -17.18
C VAL A 177 -3.58 -9.48 -17.22
N ALA A 178 -4.61 -9.19 -16.42
CA ALA A 178 -5.86 -9.96 -16.42
C ALA A 178 -6.61 -9.88 -17.76
N ASP A 179 -6.62 -8.73 -18.44
CA ASP A 179 -7.21 -8.61 -19.79
C ASP A 179 -6.41 -9.44 -20.80
N VAL A 180 -5.08 -9.39 -20.75
CA VAL A 180 -4.20 -10.19 -21.63
C VAL A 180 -4.41 -11.68 -21.41
N ALA A 181 -4.36 -12.15 -20.17
CA ALA A 181 -4.61 -13.56 -19.82
C ALA A 181 -6.04 -13.99 -20.21
N GLY A 182 -7.01 -13.08 -20.05
CA GLY A 182 -8.39 -13.26 -20.47
C GLY A 182 -8.53 -13.45 -21.98
N ALA A 183 -7.90 -12.59 -22.78
CA ALA A 183 -7.88 -12.67 -24.24
C ALA A 183 -7.26 -13.98 -24.73
N LEU A 184 -6.09 -14.36 -24.20
CA LEU A 184 -5.43 -15.63 -24.54
C LEU A 184 -6.30 -16.84 -24.19
N SER A 185 -6.96 -16.81 -23.03
CA SER A 185 -7.87 -17.88 -22.60
C SER A 185 -9.10 -17.97 -23.49
N LEU A 186 -9.64 -16.82 -23.92
CA LEU A 186 -10.79 -16.76 -24.81
C LEU A 186 -10.47 -17.37 -26.17
N GLU A 187 -9.33 -17.01 -26.76
CA GLU A 187 -8.84 -17.55 -28.02
C GLU A 187 -8.65 -19.06 -27.93
N ALA A 188 -7.95 -19.55 -26.91
CA ALA A 188 -7.74 -20.97 -26.68
C ALA A 188 -9.05 -21.78 -26.55
N LEU A 189 -10.09 -21.17 -25.98
CA LEU A 189 -11.42 -21.76 -25.80
C LEU A 189 -12.39 -21.49 -26.97
N LYS A 190 -11.90 -20.85 -28.05
CA LYS A 190 -12.69 -20.43 -29.20
C LYS A 190 -13.96 -19.69 -28.74
N GLY A 191 -13.75 -18.67 -27.91
CA GLY A 191 -14.80 -17.84 -27.34
C GLY A 191 -15.19 -16.68 -28.23
N SER A 192 -16.44 -16.25 -28.11
CA SER A 192 -17.04 -15.17 -28.90
C SER A 192 -16.60 -13.79 -28.40
N HIS A 193 -16.19 -12.94 -29.35
CA HIS A 193 -15.85 -11.54 -29.08
C HIS A 193 -17.07 -10.63 -28.95
N ARG A 194 -18.28 -11.10 -29.33
CA ARG A 194 -19.53 -10.30 -29.37
C ARG A 194 -19.87 -9.68 -28.02
N ALA A 195 -19.50 -10.35 -26.93
CA ALA A 195 -19.68 -9.87 -25.57
C ALA A 195 -18.98 -8.54 -25.27
N PHE A 196 -17.98 -8.17 -26.08
CA PHE A 196 -17.16 -6.97 -25.89
C PHE A 196 -17.55 -5.85 -26.85
N ASP A 197 -18.60 -6.00 -27.66
CA ASP A 197 -19.07 -4.99 -28.61
C ASP A 197 -19.28 -3.64 -27.91
N ALA A 198 -18.72 -2.56 -28.47
CA ALA A 198 -18.74 -1.23 -27.88
C ALA A 198 -20.17 -0.70 -27.66
N ARG A 199 -21.12 -1.05 -28.53
CA ARG A 199 -22.52 -0.63 -28.41
C ARG A 199 -23.18 -1.29 -27.20
N LEU A 200 -22.86 -2.56 -26.94
CA LEU A 200 -23.35 -3.26 -25.75
C LEU A 200 -22.81 -2.61 -24.47
N GLN A 201 -21.51 -2.28 -24.44
CA GLN A 201 -20.91 -1.64 -23.27
C GLN A 201 -21.44 -0.23 -23.04
N ALA A 202 -21.71 0.51 -24.11
CA ALA A 202 -22.26 1.87 -24.03
C ALA A 202 -23.64 1.92 -23.35
N LEU A 203 -24.42 0.83 -23.37
CA LEU A 203 -25.70 0.74 -22.67
C LEU A 203 -25.55 0.61 -21.14
N ARG A 204 -24.36 0.24 -20.65
CA ARG A 204 -24.01 0.19 -19.23
C ARG A 204 -22.59 0.76 -19.03
N PRO A 205 -22.44 2.10 -19.08
CA PRO A 205 -21.15 2.75 -19.31
C PRO A 205 -20.34 2.96 -18.03
N HIS A 206 -20.17 1.92 -17.20
CA HIS A 206 -19.17 2.00 -16.11
C HIS A 206 -17.77 2.12 -16.75
N PRO A 207 -16.94 3.12 -16.39
CA PRO A 207 -15.67 3.37 -17.06
C PRO A 207 -14.77 2.13 -17.15
N GLY A 208 -14.61 1.37 -16.06
CA GLY A 208 -13.80 0.15 -16.02
C GLY A 208 -14.31 -0.94 -16.95
N GLN A 209 -15.63 -1.07 -17.07
CA GLN A 209 -16.25 -2.03 -17.98
C GLN A 209 -15.99 -1.64 -19.44
N VAL A 210 -16.13 -0.36 -19.77
CA VAL A 210 -15.86 0.17 -21.10
C VAL A 210 -14.37 -0.01 -21.46
N ASP A 211 -13.47 0.31 -20.54
CA ASP A 211 -12.02 0.18 -20.73
C ASP A 211 -11.61 -1.28 -20.93
N SER A 212 -12.05 -2.21 -20.06
CA SER A 212 -11.70 -3.63 -20.21
C SER A 212 -12.24 -4.21 -21.52
N ALA A 213 -13.46 -3.87 -21.92
CA ALA A 213 -13.97 -4.30 -23.23
C ALA A 213 -13.19 -3.70 -24.39
N ALA A 214 -12.77 -2.43 -24.31
CA ALA A 214 -11.95 -1.80 -25.33
C ALA A 214 -10.58 -2.49 -25.46
N ASN A 215 -9.93 -2.78 -24.34
CA ASN A 215 -8.67 -3.52 -24.30
C ASN A 215 -8.82 -4.91 -24.91
N LEU A 216 -9.85 -5.66 -24.51
CA LEU A 216 -10.13 -6.99 -25.05
C LEU A 216 -10.37 -6.95 -26.56
N ARG A 217 -11.16 -5.98 -27.07
CA ARG A 217 -11.34 -5.80 -28.52
C ARG A 217 -10.01 -5.52 -29.23
N ALA A 218 -9.16 -4.67 -28.67
CA ALA A 218 -7.87 -4.34 -29.26
C ALA A 218 -6.91 -5.54 -29.26
N LEU A 219 -6.88 -6.32 -28.18
CA LEU A 219 -6.04 -7.53 -28.05
C LEU A 219 -6.47 -8.67 -28.98
N LEU A 220 -7.76 -8.71 -29.33
CA LEU A 220 -8.38 -9.76 -30.12
C LEU A 220 -8.66 -9.37 -31.58
N ASP A 221 -8.23 -8.16 -31.97
CA ASP A 221 -8.43 -7.66 -33.31
C ASP A 221 -7.76 -8.56 -34.35
N ASP A 222 -8.44 -8.73 -35.48
CA ASP A 222 -7.99 -9.57 -36.61
C ASP A 222 -7.61 -11.04 -36.27
N SER A 223 -8.16 -11.61 -35.19
CA SER A 223 -7.87 -13.00 -34.80
C SER A 223 -8.31 -14.03 -35.87
N GLU A 224 -7.36 -14.87 -36.29
CA GLU A 224 -7.62 -16.05 -37.12
C GLU A 224 -8.41 -17.13 -36.37
N ILE A 225 -8.21 -17.26 -35.06
CA ILE A 225 -8.92 -18.24 -34.25
C ILE A 225 -10.40 -17.87 -34.17
N ALA A 226 -10.71 -16.59 -34.03
CA ALA A 226 -12.08 -16.07 -34.08
C ALA A 226 -12.79 -16.45 -35.38
N ARG A 227 -12.14 -16.22 -36.53
CA ARG A 227 -12.66 -16.63 -37.84
C ARG A 227 -12.84 -18.14 -37.96
N SER A 228 -11.94 -18.93 -37.37
CA SER A 228 -11.98 -20.40 -37.47
C SER A 228 -13.21 -21.07 -36.86
N HIS A 229 -14.01 -20.34 -36.06
CA HIS A 229 -15.16 -20.89 -35.34
C HIS A 229 -16.43 -20.05 -35.48
N GLU A 230 -16.51 -19.17 -36.48
CA GLU A 230 -17.66 -18.29 -36.68
C GLU A 230 -19.00 -19.06 -36.81
N GLU A 231 -18.95 -20.26 -37.42
CA GLU A 231 -20.12 -21.13 -37.64
C GLU A 231 -20.26 -22.26 -36.61
N CYS A 232 -19.56 -22.20 -35.46
CA CYS A 232 -19.54 -23.32 -34.50
C CYS A 232 -20.85 -23.56 -33.74
N GLY A 233 -21.90 -22.77 -34.00
CA GLY A 233 -23.24 -22.92 -33.39
C GLY A 233 -23.34 -22.50 -31.92
N ARG A 234 -22.24 -22.09 -31.28
CA ARG A 234 -22.25 -21.61 -29.89
C ARG A 234 -22.96 -20.26 -29.78
N VAL A 235 -24.03 -20.20 -28.99
CA VAL A 235 -24.85 -18.99 -28.83
C VAL A 235 -24.26 -18.03 -27.79
N GLN A 236 -23.74 -18.54 -26.68
CA GLN A 236 -23.14 -17.75 -25.62
C GLN A 236 -21.98 -18.51 -24.96
N ASP A 237 -20.93 -17.79 -24.59
CA ASP A 237 -19.92 -18.30 -23.68
C ASP A 237 -20.35 -18.18 -22.22
N ALA A 238 -19.67 -18.94 -21.38
CA ALA A 238 -19.82 -18.87 -19.95
C ALA A 238 -19.29 -17.55 -19.35
N TYR A 239 -19.70 -17.26 -18.13
CA TYR A 239 -19.44 -15.96 -17.50
C TYR A 239 -17.97 -15.64 -17.27
N SER A 240 -17.10 -16.63 -17.00
CA SER A 240 -15.66 -16.35 -16.84
C SER A 240 -14.97 -15.84 -18.12
N LEU A 241 -15.63 -15.98 -19.27
CA LEU A 241 -15.24 -15.41 -20.57
C LEU A 241 -16.09 -14.19 -20.93
N ARG A 242 -17.42 -14.38 -20.98
CA ARG A 242 -18.36 -13.36 -21.45
C ARG A 242 -18.47 -12.16 -20.52
N CYS A 243 -18.29 -12.35 -19.22
CA CYS A 243 -18.42 -11.28 -18.23
C CYS A 243 -17.07 -10.64 -17.85
N MET A 244 -16.01 -10.86 -18.64
CA MET A 244 -14.71 -10.23 -18.39
C MET A 244 -14.81 -8.71 -18.28
N PRO A 245 -15.47 -7.97 -19.19
CA PRO A 245 -15.62 -6.52 -19.02
C PRO A 245 -16.25 -6.11 -17.69
N GLN A 246 -17.28 -6.81 -17.25
CA GLN A 246 -18.00 -6.47 -16.03
C GLN A 246 -17.15 -6.73 -14.78
N VAL A 247 -16.42 -7.85 -14.73
CA VAL A 247 -15.63 -8.23 -13.55
C VAL A 247 -14.25 -7.57 -13.52
N HIS A 248 -13.55 -7.55 -14.65
CA HIS A 248 -12.27 -6.83 -14.77
C HIS A 248 -12.50 -5.32 -14.66
N GLY A 249 -13.65 -4.84 -15.16
CA GLY A 249 -14.07 -3.46 -15.03
C GLY A 249 -14.43 -3.06 -13.60
N SER A 250 -15.17 -3.89 -12.85
CA SER A 250 -15.44 -3.59 -11.44
C SER A 250 -14.18 -3.56 -10.60
N ALA A 251 -13.20 -4.43 -10.88
CA ALA A 251 -11.91 -4.38 -10.23
C ALA A 251 -11.17 -3.06 -10.51
N ARG A 252 -11.20 -2.57 -11.76
CA ARG A 252 -10.67 -1.24 -12.11
C ARG A 252 -11.37 -0.10 -11.37
N GLU A 253 -12.68 -0.18 -11.14
CA GLU A 253 -13.36 0.81 -10.31
C GLU A 253 -12.84 0.83 -8.88
N GLY A 254 -12.66 -0.34 -8.26
CA GLY A 254 -12.06 -0.44 -6.92
C GLY A 254 -10.63 0.10 -6.88
N ILE A 255 -9.81 -0.21 -7.88
CA ILE A 255 -8.45 0.31 -8.03
C ILE A 255 -8.45 1.84 -8.20
N ARG A 256 -9.34 2.40 -9.04
CA ARG A 256 -9.44 3.85 -9.23
C ARG A 256 -9.91 4.57 -7.97
N PHE A 257 -10.83 3.97 -7.21
CA PHE A 257 -11.22 4.51 -5.92
C PHE A 257 -10.02 4.55 -4.97
N ALA A 258 -9.29 3.45 -4.84
CA ALA A 258 -8.09 3.39 -4.00
C ALA A 258 -7.03 4.41 -4.43
N ARG A 259 -6.79 4.57 -5.74
CA ARG A 259 -5.93 5.63 -6.30
C ARG A 259 -6.37 7.00 -5.84
N SER A 260 -7.66 7.33 -6.00
CA SER A 260 -8.16 8.67 -5.65
C SER A 260 -7.96 9.02 -4.17
N ILE A 261 -8.02 8.01 -3.29
CA ILE A 261 -7.77 8.19 -1.86
C ILE A 261 -6.28 8.33 -1.58
N LEU A 262 -5.46 7.42 -2.11
CA LEU A 262 -4.02 7.43 -1.87
C LEU A 262 -3.33 8.65 -2.49
N GLU A 263 -3.80 9.18 -3.62
CA GLU A 263 -3.28 10.44 -4.19
C GLU A 263 -3.50 11.63 -3.25
N VAL A 264 -4.65 11.69 -2.57
CA VAL A 264 -4.89 12.71 -1.53
C VAL A 264 -3.98 12.47 -0.33
N GLU A 265 -3.85 11.23 0.12
CA GLU A 265 -3.06 10.87 1.30
C GLU A 265 -1.57 11.16 1.11
N VAL A 266 -1.02 10.90 -0.08
CA VAL A 266 0.37 11.23 -0.46
C VAL A 266 0.68 12.71 -0.27
N ASP A 267 -0.27 13.59 -0.60
CA ASP A 267 -0.15 15.04 -0.50
C ASP A 267 -0.70 15.61 0.82
N ALA A 268 -1.19 14.77 1.73
CA ALA A 268 -1.81 15.20 2.98
C ALA A 268 -0.77 15.56 4.06
N VAL A 269 -1.12 16.54 4.91
CA VAL A 269 -0.35 16.81 6.14
C VAL A 269 -0.98 16.03 7.29
N THR A 270 -0.31 14.94 7.66
CA THR A 270 -0.83 13.93 8.60
C THR A 270 -0.13 13.97 9.96
N ASP A 271 0.65 15.01 10.25
CA ASP A 271 1.34 15.18 11.54
C ASP A 271 0.38 15.73 12.62
N ASN A 272 0.79 15.70 13.88
CA ASN A 272 0.13 16.39 14.97
C ASN A 272 1.11 16.80 16.08
N PRO A 273 0.98 18.00 16.65
CA PRO A 273 0.08 19.09 16.25
C PRO A 273 0.55 19.80 14.97
N ILE A 274 -0.40 20.41 14.27
CA ILE A 274 -0.16 21.16 13.03
C ILE A 274 0.20 22.61 13.33
N VAL A 275 1.27 23.09 12.68
CA VAL A 275 1.74 24.46 12.72
C VAL A 275 1.13 25.25 11.56
N PHE A 276 0.53 26.40 11.84
CA PHE A 276 0.06 27.37 10.84
C PHE A 276 0.94 28.63 10.88
N PRO A 277 1.97 28.72 10.00
CA PRO A 277 2.97 29.78 10.08
C PRO A 277 2.39 31.19 9.96
N ASP A 278 1.41 31.37 9.06
CA ASP A 278 0.83 32.67 8.72
C ASP A 278 -0.05 33.23 9.85
N GLY A 279 -0.78 32.36 10.56
CA GLY A 279 -1.59 32.73 11.72
C GLY A 279 -0.81 32.74 13.03
N GLY A 280 0.32 32.03 13.10
CA GLY A 280 1.05 31.79 14.34
C GLY A 280 0.31 30.81 15.28
N ASP A 281 -0.61 30.01 14.74
CA ASP A 281 -1.45 29.07 15.48
C ASP A 281 -0.91 27.64 15.42
N LEU A 282 -1.14 26.89 16.49
CA LEU A 282 -0.82 25.49 16.59
C LEU A 282 -2.08 24.74 17.00
N LEU A 283 -2.53 23.84 16.14
CA LEU A 283 -3.79 23.12 16.31
C LEU A 283 -3.51 21.64 16.50
N SER A 284 -4.09 21.07 17.56
CA SER A 284 -4.13 19.61 17.73
C SER A 284 -5.36 19.07 17.01
N GLY A 285 -5.15 18.04 16.19
CA GLY A 285 -6.19 17.35 15.43
C GLY A 285 -5.91 15.85 15.36
N GLY A 286 -6.52 15.18 14.39
CA GLY A 286 -6.43 13.73 14.19
C GLY A 286 -6.04 13.33 12.77
N ASN A 287 -5.35 14.19 12.02
CA ASN A 287 -4.96 13.91 10.62
C ASN A 287 -4.02 12.71 10.47
N PHE A 288 -3.51 12.17 11.57
CA PHE A 288 -2.68 10.97 11.62
C PHE A 288 -3.48 9.66 11.56
N HIS A 289 -4.81 9.71 11.63
CA HIS A 289 -5.65 8.52 11.71
C HIS A 289 -5.90 7.95 10.30
N GLY A 290 -5.42 6.73 10.07
CA GLY A 290 -5.38 6.11 8.73
C GLY A 290 -6.69 5.49 8.23
N GLU A 291 -7.85 5.93 8.72
CA GLU A 291 -9.13 5.24 8.43
C GLU A 291 -9.48 5.26 6.94
N THR A 292 -9.28 6.42 6.32
CA THR A 292 -9.62 6.64 4.92
C THR A 292 -8.76 5.79 3.99
N PRO A 293 -7.41 5.76 4.11
CA PRO A 293 -6.62 4.82 3.33
C PRO A 293 -6.89 3.35 3.70
N ALA A 294 -7.18 3.00 4.96
CA ALA A 294 -7.49 1.62 5.34
C ALA A 294 -8.71 1.04 4.59
N LEU A 295 -9.83 1.79 4.58
CA LEU A 295 -11.04 1.39 3.83
C LEU A 295 -10.78 1.25 2.32
N ALA A 296 -9.91 2.09 1.77
CA ALA A 296 -9.52 2.04 0.37
C ALA A 296 -8.69 0.79 0.04
N LEU A 297 -7.77 0.40 0.94
CA LEU A 297 -6.93 -0.78 0.79
C LEU A 297 -7.71 -2.08 0.96
N ASP A 298 -8.67 -2.14 1.89
CA ASP A 298 -9.59 -3.28 1.99
C ASP A 298 -10.39 -3.48 0.69
N LEU A 299 -10.87 -2.39 0.08
CA LEU A 299 -11.53 -2.47 -1.23
C LEU A 299 -10.56 -2.90 -2.33
N LEU A 300 -9.31 -2.45 -2.30
CA LEU A 300 -8.27 -2.85 -3.25
C LEU A 300 -7.99 -4.37 -3.18
N ALA A 301 -7.95 -4.94 -1.98
CA ALA A 301 -7.83 -6.38 -1.77
C ALA A 301 -9.02 -7.14 -2.39
N ILE A 302 -10.26 -6.70 -2.12
CA ILE A 302 -11.49 -7.28 -2.69
C ILE A 302 -11.50 -7.20 -4.22
N ALA A 303 -11.10 -6.05 -4.78
CA ALA A 303 -11.02 -5.83 -6.23
C ALA A 303 -10.00 -6.78 -6.87
N SER A 304 -8.82 -6.91 -6.26
CA SER A 304 -7.74 -7.79 -6.73
C SER A 304 -8.12 -9.27 -6.67
N ALA A 305 -8.78 -9.71 -5.58
CA ALA A 305 -9.26 -11.07 -5.45
C ALA A 305 -10.35 -11.42 -6.48
N SER A 306 -11.15 -10.45 -6.91
CA SER A 306 -12.15 -10.65 -7.97
C SER A 306 -11.51 -10.99 -9.32
N LEU A 307 -10.37 -10.35 -9.65
CA LEU A 307 -9.58 -10.69 -10.85
C LEU A 307 -9.00 -12.10 -10.75
N ALA A 308 -8.42 -12.45 -9.60
CA ALA A 308 -7.84 -13.76 -9.37
C ALA A 308 -8.90 -14.88 -9.51
N SER A 309 -10.08 -14.66 -8.91
CA SER A 309 -11.22 -15.58 -8.96
C SER A 309 -11.70 -15.86 -10.38
N ILE A 310 -11.97 -14.82 -11.18
CA ILE A 310 -12.44 -15.03 -12.56
C ILE A 310 -11.36 -15.65 -13.46
N SER A 311 -10.08 -15.33 -13.21
CA SER A 311 -8.96 -15.93 -13.93
C SER A 311 -8.86 -17.43 -13.68
N GLU A 312 -8.93 -17.87 -12.42
CA GLU A 312 -8.89 -19.30 -12.10
C GLU A 312 -10.11 -20.05 -12.66
N ARG A 313 -11.30 -19.43 -12.72
CA ARG A 313 -12.45 -20.01 -13.43
C ARG A 313 -12.23 -20.16 -14.95
N ARG A 314 -11.27 -19.45 -15.55
CA ARG A 314 -10.83 -19.72 -16.94
C ARG A 314 -9.80 -20.84 -16.99
N VAL A 315 -8.91 -20.94 -16.00
CA VAL A 315 -7.97 -22.08 -15.86
C VAL A 315 -8.75 -23.40 -15.76
N ASP A 316 -9.75 -23.49 -14.88
CA ASP A 316 -10.62 -24.68 -14.76
C ASP A 316 -11.23 -25.09 -16.10
N ARG A 317 -11.74 -24.11 -16.87
CA ARG A 317 -12.31 -24.37 -18.19
C ARG A 317 -11.30 -24.95 -19.15
N LEU A 318 -10.09 -24.39 -19.21
CA LEU A 318 -9.02 -24.89 -20.08
C LEU A 318 -8.65 -26.33 -19.71
N MET A 319 -8.56 -26.64 -18.43
CA MET A 319 -8.17 -27.96 -17.94
C MET A 319 -9.25 -29.03 -18.14
N ASN A 320 -10.53 -28.62 -18.12
CA ASN A 320 -11.65 -29.54 -18.14
C ASN A 320 -12.08 -29.85 -19.59
N PRO A 321 -11.86 -31.08 -20.10
CA PRO A 321 -12.16 -31.44 -21.49
C PRO A 321 -13.66 -31.34 -21.82
N ALA A 322 -14.54 -31.48 -20.82
CA ALA A 322 -15.98 -31.33 -21.00
C ALA A 322 -16.40 -29.86 -21.22
N LEU A 323 -15.52 -28.91 -20.89
CA LEU A 323 -15.77 -27.47 -21.01
C LEU A 323 -14.95 -26.83 -22.14
N SER A 324 -13.72 -27.30 -22.39
CA SER A 324 -12.82 -26.71 -23.39
C SER A 324 -12.92 -27.35 -24.77
N GLY A 325 -13.26 -28.64 -24.86
CA GLY A 325 -13.03 -29.41 -26.08
C GLY A 325 -11.55 -29.62 -26.41
N LEU A 326 -10.65 -29.34 -25.46
CA LEU A 326 -9.21 -29.60 -25.55
C LEU A 326 -8.87 -30.92 -24.85
N PRO A 327 -7.67 -31.49 -25.07
CA PRO A 327 -7.20 -32.63 -24.28
C PRO A 327 -7.27 -32.34 -22.78
N PRO A 328 -7.63 -33.32 -21.93
CA PRO A 328 -7.71 -33.12 -20.49
C PRO A 328 -6.40 -32.57 -19.93
N PHE A 329 -6.48 -31.54 -19.10
CA PHE A 329 -5.31 -30.89 -18.48
C PHE A 329 -4.26 -30.38 -19.49
N LEU A 330 -4.65 -30.17 -20.75
CA LEU A 330 -3.79 -29.73 -21.86
C LEU A 330 -2.58 -30.65 -22.11
N THR A 331 -2.70 -31.95 -21.81
CA THR A 331 -1.64 -32.93 -22.10
C THR A 331 -1.78 -33.52 -23.51
N ARG A 332 -0.65 -33.87 -24.14
CA ARG A 332 -0.64 -34.58 -25.43
C ARG A 332 -0.87 -36.09 -25.28
N ASP A 333 -0.52 -36.67 -24.13
CA ASP A 333 -0.61 -38.12 -23.86
C ASP A 333 -1.33 -38.36 -22.50
N PRO A 334 -2.67 -38.34 -22.51
CA PRO A 334 -3.46 -38.50 -21.29
C PRO A 334 -3.39 -39.93 -20.74
N GLY A 335 -3.19 -40.05 -19.42
CA GLY A 335 -3.05 -41.32 -18.71
C GLY A 335 -1.60 -41.68 -18.37
N VAL A 336 -0.62 -41.15 -19.12
CA VAL A 336 0.81 -41.23 -18.79
C VAL A 336 1.32 -39.90 -18.20
N HIS A 337 0.83 -38.76 -18.73
CA HIS A 337 1.20 -37.43 -18.26
C HIS A 337 0.02 -36.71 -17.61
N SER A 338 0.29 -36.06 -16.47
CA SER A 338 -0.70 -35.24 -15.75
C SER A 338 -0.93 -33.85 -16.35
N GLY A 339 -0.13 -33.45 -17.35
CA GLY A 339 -0.22 -32.12 -17.96
C GLY A 339 -0.13 -30.99 -16.93
N LEU A 340 -1.05 -30.05 -17.00
CA LEU A 340 -1.13 -28.90 -16.10
C LEU A 340 -2.07 -29.10 -14.90
N MET A 341 -2.45 -30.35 -14.60
CA MET A 341 -3.39 -30.68 -13.52
C MET A 341 -2.98 -30.05 -12.18
N MET A 342 -1.72 -30.22 -11.76
CA MET A 342 -1.27 -29.69 -10.47
C MET A 342 -1.08 -28.17 -10.49
N ALA A 343 -0.81 -27.57 -11.65
CA ALA A 343 -0.77 -26.11 -11.77
C ALA A 343 -2.16 -25.49 -11.51
N HIS A 344 -3.24 -26.16 -11.94
CA HIS A 344 -4.60 -25.74 -11.61
C HIS A 344 -4.88 -25.89 -10.11
N VAL A 345 -4.46 -26.98 -9.47
CA VAL A 345 -4.58 -27.14 -8.01
C VAL A 345 -3.89 -26.00 -7.26
N THR A 346 -2.67 -25.64 -7.67
CA THR A 346 -1.95 -24.49 -7.09
C THR A 346 -2.71 -23.18 -7.30
N ALA A 347 -3.21 -22.91 -8.51
CA ALA A 347 -4.00 -21.71 -8.79
C ALA A 347 -5.27 -21.63 -7.91
N ALA A 348 -5.98 -22.75 -7.76
CA ALA A 348 -7.16 -22.84 -6.89
C ALA A 348 -6.81 -22.59 -5.42
N SER A 349 -5.67 -23.10 -4.95
CA SER A 349 -5.19 -22.86 -3.58
C SER A 349 -4.93 -21.37 -3.33
N LEU A 350 -4.15 -20.72 -4.21
CA LEU A 350 -3.81 -19.30 -4.07
C LEU A 350 -5.04 -18.40 -4.12
N VAL A 351 -5.97 -18.68 -5.04
CA VAL A 351 -7.25 -17.94 -5.13
C VAL A 351 -8.12 -18.17 -3.89
N SER A 352 -8.07 -19.35 -3.28
CA SER A 352 -8.81 -19.63 -2.06
C SER A 352 -8.25 -18.87 -0.86
N GLU A 353 -6.94 -18.72 -0.77
CA GLU A 353 -6.26 -17.94 0.29
C GLU A 353 -6.67 -16.47 0.23
N ASN A 354 -6.73 -15.87 -0.97
CA ASN A 354 -7.19 -14.49 -1.16
C ASN A 354 -8.58 -14.22 -0.54
N LYS A 355 -9.46 -15.22 -0.47
CA LYS A 355 -10.80 -15.04 0.10
C LYS A 355 -10.76 -14.77 1.61
N ILE A 356 -9.77 -15.33 2.30
CA ILE A 356 -9.54 -15.06 3.73
C ILE A 356 -8.87 -13.70 3.90
N LEU A 357 -7.89 -13.39 3.04
CA LEU A 357 -7.18 -12.11 3.04
C LEU A 357 -8.06 -10.91 2.67
N CYS A 358 -9.24 -11.13 2.08
CA CYS A 358 -10.22 -10.07 1.82
C CYS A 358 -11.11 -9.73 3.03
N HIS A 359 -10.90 -10.35 4.20
CA HIS A 359 -11.58 -9.89 5.40
C HIS A 359 -11.08 -8.49 5.74
N PRO A 360 -11.96 -7.47 5.82
CA PRO A 360 -11.50 -6.10 5.96
C PRO A 360 -10.82 -5.91 7.31
N ALA A 361 -9.61 -5.36 7.32
CA ALA A 361 -8.92 -5.05 8.57
C ALA A 361 -9.49 -3.78 9.22
N SER A 362 -9.97 -2.83 8.40
CA SER A 362 -10.49 -1.54 8.86
C SER A 362 -11.78 -1.60 9.69
N VAL A 363 -12.44 -2.77 9.76
CA VAL A 363 -13.63 -2.95 10.62
C VAL A 363 -13.27 -3.34 12.06
N ASP A 364 -11.99 -3.58 12.34
CA ASP A 364 -11.50 -3.90 13.68
C ASP A 364 -10.78 -2.70 14.31
N SER A 365 -10.82 -2.65 15.64
CA SER A 365 -10.15 -1.62 16.44
C SER A 365 -9.93 -2.12 17.87
N ILE A 366 -8.73 -1.90 18.41
CA ILE A 366 -8.36 -2.28 19.76
C ILE A 366 -7.85 -1.04 20.50
N PRO A 367 -8.52 -0.59 21.58
CA PRO A 367 -8.07 0.55 22.37
C PRO A 367 -6.67 0.37 22.99
N THR A 368 -5.83 1.38 22.85
CA THR A 368 -4.47 1.45 23.41
C THR A 368 -4.29 2.68 24.29
N GLU A 369 -3.10 2.79 24.91
CA GLU A 369 -2.72 3.93 25.75
C GLU A 369 -3.74 4.29 26.86
N ALA A 370 -4.25 3.26 27.54
CA ALA A 370 -5.27 3.40 28.58
C ALA A 370 -6.57 4.09 28.09
N ASN A 371 -7.01 3.75 26.87
CA ASN A 371 -8.16 4.33 26.16
C ASN A 371 -7.98 5.80 25.74
N GLN A 372 -6.74 6.30 25.70
CA GLN A 372 -6.49 7.58 25.05
C GLN A 372 -6.52 7.45 23.53
N GLU A 373 -6.10 6.30 23.02
CA GLU A 373 -6.23 5.86 21.63
C GLU A 373 -7.34 4.80 21.59
N ASP A 374 -8.59 5.24 21.67
CA ASP A 374 -9.76 4.36 21.80
C ASP A 374 -10.35 3.89 20.46
N HIS A 375 -9.87 4.44 19.36
CA HIS A 375 -10.19 4.02 18.00
C HIS A 375 -8.95 4.09 17.10
N VAL A 376 -8.74 3.04 16.30
CA VAL A 376 -7.60 2.90 15.39
C VAL A 376 -8.07 2.29 14.07
N SER A 377 -7.32 2.50 12.98
CA SER A 377 -7.78 2.10 11.63
C SER A 377 -7.38 0.71 11.19
N MET A 378 -6.37 0.11 11.83
CA MET A 378 -5.71 -1.11 11.34
C MET A 378 -5.24 -1.01 9.88
N GLY A 379 -5.06 0.21 9.35
CA GLY A 379 -4.63 0.44 7.97
C GLY A 379 -3.31 -0.22 7.54
N PRO A 380 -2.33 -0.49 8.43
CA PRO A 380 -1.14 -1.27 8.06
C PRO A 380 -1.43 -2.75 7.73
N ILE A 381 -2.56 -3.29 8.21
CA ILE A 381 -2.98 -4.69 7.99
C ILE A 381 -3.85 -4.79 6.73
N ALA A 382 -4.61 -3.74 6.41
CA ALA A 382 -5.39 -3.59 5.18
C ALA A 382 -4.49 -3.44 3.94
#